data_AF-A0A949ITA2-F1
#
_entry.id   AF-A0A949ITA2-F1
#
_cell.length_a   1.000
_cell.length_b   1.000
_cell.length_c   1.000
_cell.angle_alpha   90.00
_cell.angle_beta   90.00
_cell.angle_gamma   90.00
#
_symmetry.space_group_name_H-M   'P 1'
#
loop_
_entity.id
_entity.type
_entity.pdbx_description
1 polymer ?
#
loop_
_entity_poly.entity_id
_entity_poly.type
_entity_poly.pdbx_seq_one_letter_code
_entity_poly.pdbx_strand_id
1 'polypeptide(L)' 'MNRAVIVQAAVCRQDPVEGVFVVESKELEQVIGVGETEAEAWKVFGELVDDFLEAIDASAKPLRED' A
#
# COMPACT_ATOMS: atom_id res chain seq x y z
N MET A 1 1.04 7.91 -10.83
CA MET A 1 1.78 6.73 -10.31
C MET A 1 0.99 5.49 -10.68
N ASN A 2 1.62 4.40 -11.14
CA ASN A 2 0.88 3.22 -11.61
C ASN A 2 0.84 2.15 -10.51
N ARG A 3 -0.36 1.79 -10.04
CA ARG A 3 -0.62 0.75 -9.04
C ARG A 3 0.12 -0.55 -9.35
N ALA A 4 0.15 -0.97 -10.62
CA ALA A 4 0.79 -2.21 -11.02
C ALA A 4 2.30 -2.21 -10.70
N VAL A 5 2.98 -1.07 -10.83
CA VAL A 5 4.42 -0.96 -10.55
C VAL A 5 4.67 -1.05 -9.04
N ILE A 6 3.85 -0.38 -8.22
CA ILE A 6 3.96 -0.41 -6.75
C ILE A 6 3.78 -1.83 -6.22
N VAL A 7 2.74 -2.52 -6.70
CA VAL A 7 2.39 -3.88 -6.27
C VAL A 7 3.43 -4.89 -6.76
N GLN A 8 3.96 -4.76 -7.99
CA GLN A 8 5.01 -5.64 -8.50
C GLN A 8 6.35 -5.48 -7.78
N ALA A 9 6.65 -4.27 -7.30
CA ALA A 9 7.86 -3.98 -6.53
C ALA A 9 7.72 -4.31 -5.03
N ALA A 10 6.51 -4.65 -4.57
CA ALA A 10 6.26 -4.99 -3.19
C ALA A 10 6.80 -6.37 -2.84
N VAL A 11 7.31 -6.52 -1.63
CA VAL A 11 7.83 -7.77 -1.08
C VAL A 11 7.04 -8.16 0.15
N CYS A 12 6.71 -9.44 0.26
CA CYS A 12 6.09 -10.00 1.46
C CYS A 12 7.16 -10.72 2.28
N ARG A 13 7.24 -10.41 3.57
CA ARG A 13 8.12 -11.08 4.53
C ARG A 13 7.32 -11.50 5.77
N GLN A 14 7.69 -12.60 6.38
CA GLN A 14 7.14 -12.97 7.68
C GLN A 14 7.98 -12.32 8.78
N ASP A 15 7.34 -11.64 9.73
CA ASP A 15 7.96 -11.16 10.94
C ASP A 15 8.04 -12.33 11.95
N PRO A 16 9.26 -12.78 12.32
CA PRO A 16 9.43 -13.94 13.18
C PRO A 16 9.16 -13.65 14.66
N VAL A 17 9.02 -12.38 15.05
CA VAL A 17 8.76 -11.97 16.44
C VAL A 17 7.27 -11.92 16.70
N GLU A 18 6.53 -11.25 15.82
CA GLU A 18 5.09 -11.04 15.93
C GLU A 18 4.28 -12.17 15.26
N GLY A 19 4.91 -12.99 14.41
CA GLY A 19 4.25 -14.10 13.72
C GLY A 19 3.34 -13.68 12.57
N VAL A 20 3.45 -12.44 12.10
CA VAL A 20 2.62 -11.83 11.05
C VAL A 20 3.35 -11.75 9.71
N PHE A 21 2.60 -11.55 8.64
CA PHE A 21 3.11 -11.22 7.32
C PHE A 21 3.08 -9.71 7.10
N VAL A 22 4.16 -9.19 6.55
CA VAL A 22 4.36 -7.78 6.27
C VAL A 22 4.66 -7.60 4.79
N VAL A 23 3.86 -6.78 4.11
CA VAL A 23 4.04 -6.41 2.70
C VAL A 23 4.45 -4.95 2.63
N GLU A 24 5.59 -4.69 2.03
CA GLU A 24 6.17 -3.34 1.88
C GLU A 24 6.66 -3.13 0.44
N SER A 25 6.64 -1.89 -0.05
CA SER A 25 7.16 -1.53 -1.37
C SER A 25 8.16 -0.38 -1.25
N LYS A 26 9.31 -0.49 -1.90
CA LYS A 26 10.31 0.59 -1.93
C LYS A 26 9.81 1.85 -2.63
N GLU A 27 8.86 1.69 -3.55
CA GLU A 27 8.23 2.81 -4.25
C GLU A 27 7.25 3.57 -3.35
N LEU A 28 6.84 2.96 -2.23
CA LEU A 28 5.78 3.47 -1.37
C LEU A 28 6.05 3.10 0.10
N GLU A 29 7.14 3.65 0.65
CA GLU A 29 7.64 3.36 2.01
C GLU A 29 6.62 3.66 3.13
N GLN A 30 5.64 4.51 2.84
CA GLN A 30 4.58 4.93 3.76
C GLN A 30 3.36 4.00 3.78
N VAL A 31 3.28 3.02 2.88
CA VAL A 31 2.21 2.02 2.86
C VAL A 31 2.79 0.64 3.14
N ILE A 32 2.34 0.06 4.25
CA ILE A 32 2.75 -1.26 4.73
C ILE A 32 1.49 -2.05 5.06
N GLY A 33 1.30 -3.20 4.40
CA GLY A 33 0.24 -4.13 4.74
C GLY A 33 0.72 -5.13 5.78
N VAL A 34 -0.08 -5.38 6.81
CA VAL A 34 0.22 -6.37 7.84
C VAL A 34 -0.97 -7.29 8.02
N GLY A 35 -0.75 -8.59 8.15
CA GLY A 35 -1.81 -9.57 8.34
C GLY A 35 -1.32 -10.88 8.96
N GLU A 36 -2.24 -11.68 9.52
CA GLU A 36 -1.92 -12.99 10.10
C GLU A 36 -1.56 -14.02 9.02
N THR A 37 -2.02 -13.80 7.79
CA THR A 37 -1.66 -14.59 6.60
C THR A 37 -1.10 -13.71 5.50
N GLU A 38 -0.33 -14.31 4.58
CA GLU A 38 0.19 -13.63 3.39
C GLU A 38 -0.95 -12.99 2.57
N ALA A 39 -2.06 -13.71 2.40
CA ALA A 39 -3.22 -13.20 1.65
C ALA A 39 -3.83 -11.96 2.30
N GLU A 40 -3.92 -11.93 3.63
CA GLU A 40 -4.42 -10.76 4.36
C GLU A 40 -3.46 -9.58 4.26
N ALA A 41 -2.15 -9.81 4.42
CA ALA A 41 -1.16 -8.74 4.32
C ALA A 41 -1.18 -8.09 2.92
N TRP A 42 -1.30 -8.89 1.85
CA TRP A 42 -1.46 -8.38 0.48
C TRP A 42 -2.78 -7.65 0.27
N LYS A 43 -3.87 -8.13 0.86
CA LYS A 43 -5.17 -7.47 0.79
C LYS A 43 -5.10 -6.08 1.43
N VAL A 44 -4.60 -6.01 2.67
CA VAL A 44 -4.44 -4.75 3.40
C VAL A 44 -3.51 -3.80 2.65
N PHE A 45 -2.37 -4.28 2.15
CA PHE A 45 -1.46 -3.47 1.33
C PHE A 45 -2.16 -2.90 0.10
N GLY A 46 -2.94 -3.72 -0.61
CA GLY A 46 -3.70 -3.29 -1.78
C GLY A 46 -4.71 -2.19 -1.47
N GLU A 47 -5.49 -2.34 -0.38
CA GLU A 47 -6.47 -1.35 0.08
C GLU A 47 -5.79 -0.02 0.42
N LEU A 48 -4.66 -0.05 1.14
CA LEU A 48 -3.90 1.15 1.49
C LEU A 48 -3.27 1.84 0.27
N VAL A 49 -2.80 1.08 -0.72
CA VAL A 49 -2.28 1.64 -1.97
C VAL A 49 -3.39 2.34 -2.74
N ASP A 50 -4.59 1.75 -2.79
CA ASP A 50 -5.74 2.34 -3.47
C ASP A 50 -6.15 3.65 -2.78
N ASP A 51 -6.29 3.66 -1.45
CA ASP A 51 -6.57 4.86 -0.66
C ASP A 51 -5.51 5.96 -0.87
N PHE A 52 -4.23 5.59 -0.90
CA PHE A 52 -3.15 6.54 -1.12
C PHE A 52 -3.21 7.19 -2.51
N LEU A 53 -3.51 6.39 -3.54
CA LEU A 53 -3.66 6.90 -4.91
C LEU A 53 -4.88 7.81 -5.04
N GLU A 54 -6.01 7.46 -4.40
CA GLU A 54 -7.21 8.30 -4.35
C GLU A 54 -6.94 9.64 -3.65
N ALA A 55 -6.21 9.64 -2.54
CA ALA A 55 -5.84 10.86 -1.81
C ALA A 55 -4.93 11.80 -2.64
N ILE A 56 -4.00 11.23 -3.42
CA ILE A 56 -3.16 12.00 -4.34
C ILE A 56 -4.02 12.60 -5.46
N ASP A 57 -4.93 11.82 -6.06
CA ASP A 57 -5.80 12.30 -7.14
C ASP A 57 -6.72 13.43 -6.66
N ALA A 58 -7.27 13.29 -5.45
CA ALA A 58 -8.08 14.32 -4.80
C ALA A 58 -7.29 15.61 -4.53
N SER A 59 -6.03 15.49 -4.11
CA SER A 59 -5.14 16.64 -3.87
C SER A 59 -4.63 17.28 -5.17
N ALA A 60 -4.64 16.54 -6.29
CA ALA A 60 -4.22 17.03 -7.60
C ALA A 60 -5.33 17.82 -8.33
N LYS A 61 -6.58 17.78 -7.85
CA LYS A 61 -7.63 18.70 -8.32
C LYS A 61 -7.36 20.09 -7.73
N PRO A 62 -7.07 21.12 -8.56
CA PRO A 62 -7.09 22.48 -8.06
C PRO A 62 -8.50 22.77 -7.55
N LEU A 63 -8.59 23.33 -6.34
CA LEU A 63 -9.78 24.02 -5.86
C LEU A 63 -10.23 24.96 -6.98
N ARG A 64 -11.28 24.59 -7.72
CA ARG A 64 -11.99 25.57 -8.53
C ARG A 64 -12.65 26.50 -7.53
N GLU A 65 -12.09 27.69 -7.44
CA GLU A 65 -12.62 28.84 -6.72
C GLU A 65 -14.07 29.07 -7.14
N ASP A 66 -14.97 29.18 -6.16
CA ASP A 66 -16.29 29.83 -6.29
C ASP A 66 -16.20 31.18 -5.56
#